data_AF-A0AB35R9S2-F1
#
_entry.id   AF-A0AB35R9S2-F1
#
_cell.length_a   1.000
_cell.length_b   1.000
_cell.length_c   1.000
_cell.angle_alpha   90.00
_cell.angle_beta   90.00
_cell.angle_gamma   90.00
#
_symmetry.space_group_name_H-M   'P 1'
#
loop_
_entity.id
_entity.type
_entity.pdbx_description
1 polymer ?
#
loop_
_entity_poly.entity_id
_entity_poly.type
_entity_poly.pdbx_seq_one_letter_code
_entity_poly.pdbx_strand_id
1 'polypeptide(L)'
;DVIEGAFEVLKHFEQIDHITADMKQQQLDQDEQEAFALAALAYRYDPAEGPAPVTPSQLLMPRRREDRSSDLWTTFNRVQENTIKGGLTGRNKQGRRTTTRAVNGIDQDVKLNRALWVLAQAMGEHRKAA
;
A
#
# COMPACT_ATOMS: atom_id res chain seq x y z
N ASP A 1 13.73 22.01 23.32
CA ASP A 1 13.90 22.95 22.20
C ASP A 1 13.04 22.62 21.00
N VAL A 2 12.36 23.63 20.44
CA VAL A 2 11.63 23.52 19.16
C VAL A 2 12.62 23.33 17.99
N ILE A 3 13.84 23.86 18.13
CA ILE A 3 14.89 23.80 17.12
C ILE A 3 15.41 22.36 16.94
N GLU A 4 15.67 21.64 18.03
CA GLU A 4 16.12 20.24 17.98
C GLU A 4 15.06 19.32 17.35
N GLY A 5 13.79 19.51 17.69
CA GLY A 5 12.68 18.78 17.06
C GLY A 5 12.55 19.03 15.56
N ALA A 6 12.82 20.27 15.10
CA ALA A 6 12.82 20.59 13.68
C ALA A 6 13.95 19.89 12.92
N PHE A 7 15.16 19.80 13.50
CA PHE A 7 16.29 19.09 12.89
C PHE A 7 16.04 17.57 12.79
N GLU A 8 15.44 16.96 13.81
CA GLU A 8 15.07 15.55 13.76
C GLU A 8 14.03 15.30 12.66
N VAL A 9 13.00 16.14 12.55
CA VAL A 9 11.99 16.02 11.48
C VAL A 9 12.63 16.15 10.08
N LEU A 10 13.59 17.05 9.88
CA LEU A 10 14.31 17.18 8.60
C LEU A 10 15.09 15.92 8.22
N LYS A 11 15.83 15.32 9.16
CA LYS A 11 16.55 14.06 8.90
C LYS A 11 15.61 12.92 8.53
N HIS A 12 14.43 12.83 9.16
CA HIS A 12 13.43 11.82 8.82
C HIS A 12 12.90 12.02 7.39
N PHE A 13 12.71 13.26 6.94
CA PHE A 13 12.30 13.54 5.56
C PHE A 13 13.37 13.13 4.55
N GLU A 14 14.64 13.47 4.79
CA GLU A 14 15.76 13.04 3.93
C GLU A 14 15.81 11.51 3.82
N GLN A 15 15.60 10.79 4.93
CA GLN A 15 15.55 9.34 4.92
C GLN A 15 14.36 8.80 4.09
N ILE A 16 13.18 9.39 4.21
CA ILE A 16 12.00 9.01 3.42
C ILE A 16 12.25 9.22 1.92
N ASP A 17 12.89 10.32 1.55
CA ASP A 17 13.23 10.63 0.15
C ASP A 17 14.19 9.58 -0.42
N HIS A 18 15.22 9.20 0.34
CA HIS A 18 16.14 8.13 -0.06
C HIS A 18 15.44 6.78 -0.24
N ILE A 19 14.59 6.38 0.73
CA ILE A 19 13.84 5.12 0.63
C ILE A 19 12.91 5.13 -0.58
N THR A 20 12.22 6.24 -0.81
CA THR A 20 11.32 6.40 -1.95
C THR A 20 12.07 6.36 -3.29
N ALA A 21 13.24 6.99 -3.36
CA ALA A 21 14.10 6.95 -4.54
C ALA A 21 14.58 5.53 -4.85
N ASP A 22 14.97 4.77 -3.81
CA ASP A 22 15.36 3.37 -3.94
C ASP A 22 14.19 2.51 -4.45
N MET A 23 13.00 2.64 -3.85
CA MET A 23 11.81 1.90 -4.28
C MET A 23 11.44 2.15 -5.75
N LYS A 24 11.62 3.39 -6.24
CA LYS A 24 11.38 3.73 -7.66
C LYS A 24 12.33 3.03 -8.63
N GLN A 25 13.50 2.60 -8.18
CA GLN A 25 14.47 1.86 -9.00
C GLN A 25 14.20 0.35 -9.02
N GLN A 26 13.35 -0.15 -8.11
CA GLN A 26 13.05 -1.57 -7.98
C GLN A 26 11.80 -1.95 -8.77
N GLN A 27 12.00 -2.57 -9.95
CA GLN A 27 10.90 -3.08 -10.78
C GLN A 27 10.35 -4.39 -10.23
N LEU A 28 9.04 -4.42 -9.96
CA LEU A 28 8.34 -5.62 -9.53
C LEU A 28 7.77 -6.38 -10.74
N ASP A 29 7.90 -7.69 -10.73
CA ASP A 29 7.12 -8.54 -11.62
C ASP A 29 5.65 -8.58 -11.19
N GLN A 30 4.82 -9.31 -11.94
CA GLN A 30 3.39 -9.39 -11.64
C GLN A 30 3.12 -10.14 -10.32
N ASP A 31 3.86 -11.21 -10.03
CA ASP A 31 3.64 -12.05 -8.85
C ASP A 31 4.00 -11.28 -7.57
N GLU A 32 5.06 -10.47 -7.61
CA GLU A 32 5.46 -9.59 -6.51
C GLU A 32 4.44 -8.47 -6.26
N GLN A 33 3.90 -7.86 -7.34
CA GLN A 33 2.83 -6.87 -7.22
C GLN A 33 1.58 -7.49 -6.60
N GLU A 34 1.20 -8.69 -7.04
CA GLU A 34 0.04 -9.40 -6.52
C GLU A 34 0.25 -9.86 -5.07
N ALA A 35 1.45 -10.30 -4.70
CA ALA A 35 1.81 -10.65 -3.33
C ALA A 35 1.71 -9.43 -2.39
N PHE A 36 2.19 -8.26 -2.83
CA PHE A 36 2.06 -7.02 -2.08
C PHE A 36 0.58 -6.64 -1.87
N ALA A 37 -0.21 -6.68 -2.94
CA ALA A 37 -1.64 -6.37 -2.89
C ALA A 37 -2.42 -7.40 -2.03
N LEU A 38 -2.06 -8.68 -2.08
CA LEU A 38 -2.65 -9.72 -1.24
C LEU A 38 -2.38 -9.47 0.24
N ALA A 39 -1.14 -9.14 0.60
CA ALA A 39 -0.78 -8.80 1.98
C ALA A 39 -1.55 -7.56 2.47
N ALA A 40 -1.73 -6.55 1.62
CA ALA A 40 -2.56 -5.38 1.93
C ALA A 40 -4.03 -5.74 2.19
N LEU A 41 -4.61 -6.64 1.39
CA LEU A 41 -5.99 -7.12 1.60
C LEU A 41 -6.10 -7.93 2.90
N ALA A 42 -5.15 -8.81 3.18
CA ALA A 42 -5.12 -9.61 4.41
C ALA A 42 -4.97 -8.76 5.67
N TYR A 43 -4.25 -7.63 5.59
CA TYR A 43 -4.14 -6.68 6.69
C TYR A 43 -5.43 -5.87 6.87
N ARG A 44 -6.10 -5.49 5.78
CA ARG A 44 -7.32 -4.68 5.82
C ARG A 44 -8.55 -5.46 6.25
N TYR A 45 -8.69 -6.68 5.76
CA TYR A 45 -9.87 -7.52 5.93
C TYR A 45 -9.49 -8.72 6.77
N ASP A 46 -10.15 -8.88 7.92
CA ASP A 46 -9.96 -10.04 8.76
C ASP A 46 -10.40 -11.32 8.01
N PRO A 47 -9.50 -12.29 7.76
CA PRO A 47 -9.86 -13.56 7.13
C PRO A 47 -10.98 -14.31 7.87
N ALA A 48 -11.13 -14.10 9.19
CA ALA A 48 -12.21 -14.68 9.99
C ALA A 48 -13.59 -14.09 9.66
N GLU A 49 -13.66 -12.85 9.17
CA GLU A 49 -14.92 -12.20 8.77
C GLU A 49 -15.39 -12.59 7.36
N GLY A 50 -14.49 -13.21 6.58
CA GLY A 50 -14.71 -13.69 5.22
C GLY A 50 -13.67 -13.16 4.22
N PRO A 51 -13.76 -13.56 2.95
CA PRO A 51 -12.83 -13.08 1.93
C PRO A 51 -12.98 -11.57 1.70
N ALA A 52 -11.88 -10.92 1.36
CA ALA A 52 -11.88 -9.54 0.90
C ALA A 52 -12.86 -9.37 -0.27
N PRO A 53 -13.60 -8.24 -0.35
CA PRO A 53 -14.60 -8.05 -1.39
C PRO A 53 -14.02 -7.84 -2.79
N VAL A 54 -12.71 -7.65 -2.91
CA VAL A 54 -11.97 -7.36 -4.15
C VAL A 54 -10.72 -8.24 -4.25
N THR A 55 -10.24 -8.46 -5.46
CA THR A 55 -9.02 -9.24 -5.72
C THR A 55 -7.75 -8.38 -5.63
N PRO A 56 -6.56 -8.99 -5.47
CA PRO A 56 -5.28 -8.28 -5.56
C PRO A 56 -5.13 -7.49 -6.87
N SER A 57 -5.48 -8.09 -8.00
CA SER A 57 -5.41 -7.42 -9.31
C SER A 57 -6.35 -6.21 -9.41
N GLN A 58 -7.53 -6.26 -8.77
CA GLN A 58 -8.42 -5.09 -8.67
C GLN A 58 -7.81 -3.97 -7.82
N LEU A 59 -7.07 -4.32 -6.77
CA LEU A 59 -6.37 -3.36 -5.92
C LEU A 59 -5.17 -2.70 -6.61
N LEU A 60 -4.57 -3.39 -7.59
CA LEU A 60 -3.48 -2.88 -8.43
C LEU A 60 -3.95 -2.00 -9.60
N MET A 61 -5.26 -1.85 -9.80
CA MET A 61 -5.79 -1.04 -10.89
C MET A 61 -5.43 0.45 -10.66
N PRO A 62 -4.64 1.06 -11.56
CA PRO A 62 -4.27 2.46 -11.43
C PRO A 62 -5.48 3.36 -11.66
N ARG A 63 -5.61 4.42 -10.88
CA ARG A 63 -6.68 5.42 -11.05
C ARG A 63 -6.36 6.42 -12.16
N ARG A 64 -5.08 6.70 -12.37
CA ARG A 64 -4.59 7.59 -13.43
C ARG A 64 -3.59 6.86 -14.31
N ARG A 65 -3.35 7.38 -15.53
CA ARG A 65 -2.49 6.68 -16.50
C ARG A 65 -1.02 6.73 -16.10
N GLU A 66 -0.62 7.79 -15.42
CA GLU A 66 0.71 8.03 -14.88
C GLU A 66 1.12 7.01 -13.80
N ASP A 67 0.15 6.42 -13.10
CA ASP A 67 0.40 5.47 -12.00
C ASP A 67 0.63 4.03 -12.48
N ARG A 68 0.95 3.82 -13.76
CA ARG A 68 1.07 2.47 -14.37
C ARG A 68 2.41 1.78 -14.17
N SER A 69 3.41 2.49 -13.64
CA SER A 69 4.73 1.92 -13.44
C SER A 69 4.67 0.71 -12.50
N SER A 70 5.47 -0.30 -12.80
CA SER A 70 5.61 -1.54 -12.03
C SER A 70 6.65 -1.44 -10.92
N ASP A 71 7.25 -0.27 -10.68
CA ASP A 71 8.18 -0.09 -9.58
C ASP A 71 7.49 -0.23 -8.21
N LEU A 72 8.26 -0.58 -7.19
CA LEU A 72 7.78 -0.80 -5.83
C LEU A 72 7.08 0.43 -5.25
N TRP A 73 7.57 1.63 -5.55
CA TRP A 73 6.97 2.88 -5.07
C TRP A 73 5.59 3.12 -5.69
N THR A 74 5.47 2.99 -7.01
CA THR A 74 4.20 3.16 -7.72
C THR A 74 3.21 2.06 -7.33
N THR A 75 3.68 0.83 -7.10
CA THR A 75 2.85 -0.28 -6.62
C THR A 75 2.33 -0.02 -5.21
N PHE A 76 3.20 0.40 -4.28
CA PHE A 76 2.82 0.82 -2.93
C PHE A 76 1.73 1.91 -2.99
N ASN A 77 1.92 2.96 -3.78
CA ASN A 77 0.96 4.06 -3.88
C ASN A 77 -0.40 3.61 -4.43
N ARG A 78 -0.42 2.80 -5.50
CA ARG A 78 -1.68 2.27 -6.04
C ARG A 78 -2.44 1.45 -5.00
N VAL A 79 -1.73 0.57 -4.31
CA VAL A 79 -2.33 -0.29 -3.28
C VAL A 79 -2.81 0.55 -2.10
N GLN A 80 -2.00 1.48 -1.60
CA GLN A 80 -2.36 2.42 -0.54
C GLN A 80 -3.62 3.21 -0.90
N GLU A 81 -3.64 3.81 -2.09
CA GLU A 81 -4.75 4.65 -2.53
C GLU A 81 -6.04 3.85 -2.63
N ASN A 82 -6.01 2.68 -3.28
CA ASN A 82 -7.19 1.85 -3.45
C ASN A 82 -7.67 1.21 -2.14
N THR A 83 -6.74 0.97 -1.21
CA THR A 83 -7.05 0.45 0.11
C THR A 83 -7.70 1.54 0.97
N ILE A 84 -7.20 2.78 0.94
CA ILE A 84 -7.70 3.86 1.80
C ILE A 84 -8.91 4.56 1.22
N LYS A 85 -8.89 4.94 -0.06
CA LYS A 85 -10.01 5.68 -0.68
C LYS A 85 -11.22 4.79 -0.93
N GLY A 86 -11.04 3.47 -1.02
CA GLY A 86 -12.11 2.55 -1.41
C GLY A 86 -12.69 2.88 -2.80
N GLY A 87 -13.96 2.58 -3.06
CA GLY A 87 -14.61 2.84 -4.35
C GLY A 87 -14.42 1.73 -5.39
N LEU A 88 -13.75 0.63 -5.05
CA LEU A 88 -13.61 -0.52 -5.93
C LEU A 88 -14.89 -1.36 -5.91
N THR A 89 -15.37 -1.78 -7.07
CA THR A 89 -16.53 -2.67 -7.18
C THR A 89 -16.09 -4.11 -6.95
N GLY A 90 -16.78 -4.80 -6.06
CA GLY A 90 -16.46 -6.14 -5.63
C GLY A 90 -17.68 -6.98 -5.30
N ARG A 91 -17.46 -8.12 -4.63
CA ARG A 91 -18.53 -8.98 -4.12
C ARG A 91 -18.31 -9.26 -2.64
N ASN A 92 -19.34 -9.09 -1.82
CA ASN A 92 -19.25 -9.42 -0.41
C ASN A 92 -19.22 -10.95 -0.17
N LYS A 93 -19.09 -11.37 1.09
CA LYS A 93 -19.09 -12.80 1.46
C LYS A 93 -20.36 -13.58 1.06
N GLN A 94 -21.47 -12.91 0.80
CA GLN A 94 -22.70 -13.52 0.27
C GLN A 94 -22.78 -13.48 -1.28
N GLY A 95 -21.70 -13.09 -1.96
CA GLY A 95 -21.63 -12.97 -3.42
C GLY A 95 -22.38 -11.78 -4.01
N ARG A 96 -22.95 -10.90 -3.18
CA ARG A 96 -23.68 -9.71 -3.65
C ARG A 96 -22.71 -8.60 -4.05
N ARG A 97 -23.06 -7.86 -5.11
CA ARG A 97 -22.28 -6.70 -5.56
C ARG A 97 -22.16 -5.68 -4.43
N THR A 98 -20.95 -5.18 -4.20
CA THR A 98 -20.64 -4.18 -3.19
C THR A 98 -19.55 -3.24 -3.69
N THR A 99 -19.34 -2.15 -2.97
CA THR A 99 -18.26 -1.19 -3.23
C THR A 99 -17.41 -1.05 -1.98
N THR A 100 -16.09 -1.12 -2.11
CA THR A 100 -15.19 -0.93 -0.96
C THR A 100 -15.40 0.47 -0.37
N ARG A 101 -15.38 0.58 0.95
CA ARG A 101 -15.57 1.85 1.65
C ARG A 101 -14.24 2.57 1.82
N ALA A 102 -14.27 3.89 2.00
CA ALA A 102 -13.09 4.62 2.44
C ALA A 102 -12.75 4.29 3.90
N VAL A 103 -11.47 4.37 4.25
CA VAL A 103 -11.01 4.36 5.64
C VAL A 103 -11.17 5.78 6.19
N ASN A 104 -12.06 5.95 7.16
CA ASN A 104 -12.41 7.28 7.70
C ASN A 104 -11.83 7.55 9.09
N GLY A 105 -11.39 6.52 9.81
CA GLY A 105 -10.80 6.67 11.14
C GLY A 105 -9.31 6.98 11.05
N ILE A 106 -8.87 8.09 11.67
CA ILE A 106 -7.46 8.52 11.67
C ILE A 106 -6.54 7.41 12.16
N ASP A 107 -6.87 6.77 13.28
CA ASP A 107 -6.05 5.69 13.85
C ASP A 107 -5.94 4.48 12.90
N GLN A 108 -7.03 4.15 12.21
CA GLN A 108 -7.04 3.05 11.24
C GLN A 108 -6.23 3.40 10.01
N ASP A 109 -6.37 4.63 9.52
CA ASP A 109 -5.62 5.16 8.38
C ASP A 109 -4.12 5.18 8.66
N VAL A 110 -3.71 5.74 9.81
CA VAL A 110 -2.30 5.76 10.25
C VAL A 110 -1.73 4.35 10.39
N LYS A 111 -2.47 3.43 11.03
CA LYS A 111 -2.04 2.03 11.19
C LYS A 111 -1.90 1.32 9.84
N LEU A 112 -2.83 1.54 8.93
CA LEU A 112 -2.81 0.94 7.60
C LEU A 112 -1.65 1.49 6.75
N ASN A 113 -1.50 2.82 6.69
CA ASN A 113 -0.39 3.45 5.98
C ASN A 113 0.96 2.96 6.50
N ARG A 114 1.13 2.88 7.81
CA ARG A 114 2.36 2.37 8.42
C ARG A 114 2.61 0.91 8.07
N ALA A 115 1.58 0.06 8.12
CA ALA A 115 1.73 -1.35 7.77
C ALA A 115 2.12 -1.55 6.30
N LEU A 116 1.49 -0.82 5.38
CA LEU A 116 1.83 -0.85 3.96
C LEU A 116 3.24 -0.33 3.68
N TRP A 117 3.66 0.72 4.37
CA TRP A 117 5.01 1.27 4.26
C TRP A 117 6.08 0.26 4.73
N VAL A 118 5.88 -0.34 5.91
CA VAL A 118 6.79 -1.37 6.44
C VAL A 118 6.88 -2.57 5.51
N LEU A 119 5.74 -3.02 4.96
CA LEU A 119 5.71 -4.10 3.98
C LEU A 119 6.53 -3.75 2.73
N ALA A 120 6.43 -2.51 2.22
CA ALA A 120 7.17 -2.07 1.06
C ALA A 120 8.68 -2.03 1.35
N GLN A 121 9.08 -1.51 2.51
CA GLN A 121 10.49 -1.51 2.93
C GLN A 121 11.06 -2.92 3.01
N ALA A 122 10.35 -3.84 3.68
CA ALA A 122 10.79 -5.22 3.83
C ALA A 122 10.94 -5.92 2.46
N MET A 123 9.99 -5.73 1.55
CA MET A 123 10.09 -6.25 0.18
C MET A 123 11.30 -5.67 -0.56
N GLY A 124 11.53 -4.35 -0.45
CA GLY A 124 12.68 -3.69 -1.06
C GLY A 124 14.03 -4.18 -0.50
N GLU A 125 14.11 -4.43 0.80
CA GLU A 125 15.30 -4.97 1.46
C GLU A 125 15.59 -6.42 1.05
N HIS A 126 14.57 -7.29 1.05
CA HIS A 126 14.72 -8.68 0.63
C HIS A 126 15.23 -8.81 -0.81
N ARG A 127 14.83 -7.89 -1.69
CA ARG A 127 15.29 -7.85 -3.08
C ARG A 127 16.73 -7.36 -3.26
N LYS A 128 17.26 -6.55 -2.33
CA LYS A 128 18.68 -6.17 -2.37
C LYS A 128 19.60 -7.31 -1.92
N ALA A 129 19.05 -8.27 -1.17
CA ALA A 129 19.78 -9.41 -0.63
C ALA A 129 19.75 -10.67 -1.53
N ALA A 130 18.87 -10.69 -2.54
CA ALA A 130 18.72 -11.77 -3.53
C ALA A 130 19.53 -11.48 -4.80
#